data_AF-A0A7K7P060-F1
#
_entry.id   AF-A0A7K7P060-F1
#
_cell.length_a   1.000
_cell.length_b   1.000
_cell.length_c   1.000
_cell.angle_alpha   90.00
_cell.angle_beta   90.00
_cell.angle_gamma   90.00
#
_symmetry.space_group_name_H-M   'P 1'
#
loop_
_entity.id
_entity.type
_entity.pdbx_description
1 polymer ?
#
loop_
_entity_poly.entity_id
_entity_poly.type
_entity_poly.pdbx_seq_one_letter_code
_entity_poly.pdbx_strand_id
1 'polypeptide(L)' 'RRPQLLVLLKLDEELRATQPQLLALAAQLQAGKGLTVVGSVIPGDLPQDQPRARAAEQV' A
#
# COMPACT_ATOMS: atom_id res chain seq x y z
N ARG A 1 4.12 -9.63 -22.24
CA ARG A 1 4.26 -8.27 -21.65
C ARG A 1 4.19 -8.42 -20.13
N ARG A 2 4.96 -7.66 -19.35
CA ARG A 2 4.82 -7.68 -17.88
C ARG A 2 3.65 -6.77 -17.48
N PRO A 3 2.79 -7.19 -16.55
CA PRO A 3 1.70 -6.34 -16.08
C PRO A 3 2.24 -5.16 -15.28
N GLN A 4 1.59 -4.00 -15.36
CA GLN A 4 1.78 -2.93 -14.39
C GLN A 4 0.71 -3.11 -13.31
N LEU A 5 1.11 -3.12 -12.04
CA LEU A 5 0.21 -3.46 -10.93
C LEU A 5 -0.09 -2.22 -10.09
N LEU A 6 -1.37 -2.02 -9.80
CA LEU A 6 -1.85 -1.17 -8.72
C LEU A 6 -2.32 -2.09 -7.59
N VAL A 7 -1.62 -2.07 -6.47
CA VAL A 7 -1.96 -2.87 -5.29
C VAL A 7 -2.65 -1.96 -4.27
N LEU A 8 -3.91 -2.24 -4.00
CA LEU A 8 -4.66 -1.55 -2.94
C LEU A 8 -4.48 -2.33 -1.64
N LEU A 9 -3.86 -1.71 -0.65
CA LEU A 9 -3.68 -2.27 0.68
C LEU A 9 -4.63 -1.60 1.66
N LYS A 10 -5.33 -2.44 2.43
CA LYS A 10 -6.10 -1.98 3.58
C LYS A 10 -5.18 -1.92 4.79
N LEU A 11 -5.30 -0.84 5.55
CA LEU A 11 -4.65 -0.66 6.84
C LEU A 11 -5.64 -0.93 7.98
N ASP A 12 -5.14 -1.42 9.11
CA ASP A 12 -5.86 -1.48 10.38
C ASP A 12 -5.80 -0.15 11.14
N GLU A 13 -6.35 -0.13 12.35
CA GLU A 13 -6.41 1.07 13.19
C GLU A 13 -5.01 1.55 13.60
N GLU A 14 -4.07 0.63 13.75
CA GLU A 14 -2.65 0.85 14.03
C GLU A 14 -1.81 1.15 12.77
N LEU A 15 -2.45 1.39 11.62
CA LEU A 15 -1.81 1.70 10.33
C LEU A 15 -0.95 0.57 9.76
N ARG A 16 -1.25 -0.69 10.10
CA ARG A 16 -0.55 -1.87 9.57
C ARG A 16 -1.36 -2.52 8.46
N ALA A 17 -0.66 -3.12 7.49
CA ALA A 17 -1.30 -3.84 6.40
C ALA A 17 -2.09 -5.05 6.92
N THR A 18 -3.39 -5.11 6.66
CA THR A 18 -4.24 -6.23 7.08
C THR A 18 -3.92 -7.53 6.31
N GLN A 19 -3.33 -7.41 5.13
CA GLN A 19 -3.05 -8.52 4.21
C GLN A 19 -1.66 -8.37 3.58
N PRO A 20 -0.56 -8.54 4.34
CA PRO A 20 0.80 -8.36 3.84
C PRO A 20 1.17 -9.34 2.72
N GLN A 21 0.52 -10.52 2.65
CA GLN A 21 0.69 -11.48 1.55
C GLN A 21 0.36 -10.94 0.14
N LEU A 22 -0.44 -9.87 0.02
CA LEU A 22 -0.68 -9.23 -1.28
C LEU A 22 0.59 -8.59 -1.86
N LEU A 23 1.50 -8.09 -1.02
CA LEU A 23 2.80 -7.58 -1.46
C LEU A 23 3.70 -8.71 -1.97
N ALA A 24 3.73 -9.83 -1.26
CA ALA A 24 4.48 -11.02 -1.69
C ALA A 24 3.97 -11.55 -3.04
N LEU A 25 2.65 -11.62 -3.20
CA LEU A 25 2.03 -12.03 -4.47
C LEU A 25 2.38 -11.05 -5.60
N ALA A 26 2.29 -9.73 -5.36
CA ALA A 26 2.64 -8.72 -6.35
C ALA A 26 4.12 -8.85 -6.77
N ALA A 27 5.02 -9.07 -5.81
CA ALA A 27 6.45 -9.29 -6.07
C ALA A 27 6.69 -10.53 -6.94
N GLN A 28 6.00 -11.64 -6.66
CA GLN A 28 6.08 -12.88 -7.45
C GLN A 28 5.57 -12.68 -8.88
N LEU A 29 4.45 -11.99 -9.06
CA LEU A 29 3.88 -11.70 -10.39
C LEU A 29 4.80 -10.82 -11.25
N GLN A 30 5.53 -9.88 -10.62
CA GLN A 30 6.50 -9.03 -11.33
C GLN A 30 7.83 -9.75 -11.60
N ALA A 31 8.22 -10.67 -10.73
CA ALA A 31 9.55 -11.29 -10.71
C ALA A 31 10.67 -10.24 -10.76
N GLY A 32 10.53 -9.18 -9.95
CA GLY A 32 11.49 -8.09 -9.81
C GLY A 32 11.61 -7.15 -11.01
N LYS A 33 10.71 -7.21 -11.99
CA LYS A 33 10.73 -6.36 -13.19
C LYS A 33 9.32 -5.84 -13.49
N GLY A 34 9.21 -4.55 -13.78
CA GLY A 34 7.94 -3.87 -14.09
C GLY A 34 7.55 -2.85 -13.02
N LEU A 35 6.47 -2.12 -13.26
CA LEU A 35 6.00 -1.05 -12.38
C LEU A 35 4.94 -1.60 -11.43
N THR A 36 5.15 -1.42 -10.13
CA THR A 36 4.14 -1.68 -9.10
C THR A 36 3.96 -0.43 -8.26
N VAL A 37 2.71 0.03 -8.16
CA VAL A 37 2.29 1.13 -7.29
C VAL A 37 1.47 0.52 -6.18
N VAL A 38 1.80 0.85 -4.93
CA VAL A 38 1.05 0.43 -3.75
C VAL A 38 0.35 1.65 -3.18
N GLY A 39 -0.96 1.55 -2.95
CA GLY A 39 -1.76 2.62 -2.39
C GLY A 39 -2.67 2.12 -1.27
N SER A 40 -2.90 2.97 -0.28
CA SER A 40 -3.78 2.71 0.85
C SER A 40 -4.72 3.91 1.05
N VAL A 41 -5.87 3.67 1.67
CA VAL A 41 -6.81 4.72 2.05
C VAL A 41 -6.91 4.76 3.56
N ILE A 42 -6.64 5.94 4.14
CA ILE A 42 -6.78 6.20 5.57
C ILE A 42 -7.97 7.15 5.74
N PRO A 43 -9.06 6.71 6.39
CA PRO A 43 -10.19 7.58 6.69
C PRO A 43 -9.76 8.72 7.62
N GLY A 44 -10.17 9.95 7.29
CA GLY A 44 -9.84 11.15 8.04
C GLY A 44 -10.16 12.42 7.27
N ASP A 45 -9.98 13.56 7.93
CA ASP A 45 -10.23 14.88 7.39
C ASP A 45 -8.92 15.62 7.13
N LEU A 46 -8.79 16.22 5.95
CA LEU A 46 -7.65 17.07 5.62
C LEU A 46 -7.90 18.51 6.10
N PRO A 47 -6.90 19.20 6.70
CA PRO A 47 -5.50 18.78 6.86
C PRO A 47 -5.20 18.04 8.18
N GLN A 48 -6.19 17.83 9.06
CA GLN A 48 -5.99 17.34 10.42
C GLN A 48 -5.31 15.96 10.48
N ASP A 49 -5.69 15.04 9.60
CA ASP A 49 -5.17 13.67 9.57
C ASP A 49 -3.93 13.49 8.67
N GLN A 50 -3.39 14.57 8.10
CA GLN A 50 -2.18 14.49 7.26
C GLN A 50 -0.96 13.91 8.00
N PRO A 51 -0.69 14.23 9.29
CA PRO A 51 0.41 13.60 10.03
C PRO A 51 0.23 12.09 10.18
N ARG A 52 -1.02 11.62 10.37
CA ARG A 52 -1.36 10.20 10.46
C ARG A 52 -1.09 9.49 9.12
N ALA A 53 -1.47 10.12 8.01
CA ALA A 53 -1.17 9.61 6.68
C ALA A 53 0.34 9.48 6.43
N ARG A 54 1.13 10.49 6.82
CA ARG A 54 2.61 10.43 6.70
C ARG A 54 3.25 9.36 7.57
N ALA A 55 2.69 9.09 8.76
CA ALA A 55 3.18 8.02 9.62
C ALA A 55 2.97 6.63 8.98
N ALA A 56 1.89 6.44 8.24
CA ALA A 56 1.59 5.19 7.55
C ALA A 56 2.50 4.89 6.34
N GLU A 57 3.16 5.91 5.76
CA GLU A 57 4.08 5.74 4.64
C GLU A 57 5.44 5.13 5.04
N GLN A 58 5.78 5.10 6.34
CA GLN A 58 7.11 4.71 6.84
C GLN A 58 7.28 3.20 7.09
N VAL A 59 6.52 2.34 6.40
CA VAL A 59 6.58 0.86 6.54
C VAL A 59 7.40 0.22 5.43
#